data_AF-A0A8J8FAD5-F1
#
_entry.id   AF-A0A8J8FAD5-F1
#
_cell.length_a   1.000
_cell.length_b   1.000
_cell.length_c   1.000
_cell.angle_alpha   90.00
_cell.angle_beta   90.00
_cell.angle_gamma   90.00
#
_symmetry.space_group_name_H-M   'P 1'
#
loop_
_entity.id
_entity.type
_entity.pdbx_description
1 polymer ?
#
loop_
_entity_poly.entity_id
_entity_poly.type
_entity_poly.pdbx_seq_one_letter_code
_entity_poly.pdbx_strand_id
1 'polypeptide(L)'
;MEAAIKKECSDVNVALLLAAVLHAEEDEIRKGRAGKAGEADAACIVADKLIGIDIAEYFGGKKALFNFVYYDTRKTEILEQLGVFMDDAISWPINSFYKMFW
;
A
#
# COMPACT_ATOMS: atom_id res chain seq x y z
N MET A 1 -4.95 -3.49 -17.63
CA MET A 1 -4.25 -3.36 -16.34
C MET A 1 -3.47 -2.05 -16.28
N GLU A 2 -2.43 -1.85 -17.08
CA GLU A 2 -1.60 -0.63 -17.05
C GLU A 2 -2.39 0.69 -17.20
N ALA A 3 -3.33 0.76 -18.15
CA ALA A 3 -4.13 1.97 -18.38
C ALA A 3 -5.03 2.34 -17.19
N ALA A 4 -5.50 1.35 -16.43
CA ALA A 4 -6.32 1.59 -15.26
C ALA A 4 -5.47 2.07 -14.08
N ILE A 5 -4.31 1.43 -13.86
CA ILE A 5 -3.34 1.88 -12.85
C ILE A 5 -2.92 3.32 -13.12
N LYS A 6 -2.61 3.67 -14.39
CA LYS A 6 -2.29 5.05 -14.78
C LYS A 6 -3.42 6.02 -14.47
N LYS A 7 -4.67 5.63 -14.71
CA LYS A 7 -5.85 6.45 -14.41
C LYS A 7 -6.01 6.64 -12.90
N GLU A 8 -5.88 5.58 -12.12
CA GLU A 8 -6.06 5.61 -10.68
C GLU A 8 -4.93 6.40 -9.98
N CYS A 9 -3.68 6.26 -10.43
CA CYS A 9 -2.57 7.08 -9.97
C CYS A 9 -2.66 8.57 -10.40
N SER A 10 -3.54 8.91 -11.35
CA SER A 10 -3.81 10.30 -11.73
C SER A 10 -4.87 10.98 -10.85
N ASP A 11 -5.54 10.23 -9.97
CA ASP A 11 -6.44 10.80 -8.97
C ASP A 11 -5.63 11.59 -7.92
N VAL A 12 -6.05 12.81 -7.62
CA VAL A 12 -5.33 13.72 -6.72
C VAL A 12 -5.22 13.17 -5.29
N ASN A 13 -6.24 12.47 -4.79
CA ASN A 13 -6.24 11.93 -3.43
C ASN A 13 -5.23 10.79 -3.34
N VAL A 14 -5.17 9.95 -4.38
CA VAL A 14 -4.20 8.85 -4.47
C VAL A 14 -2.79 9.38 -4.65
N ALA A 15 -2.60 10.39 -5.49
CA ALA A 15 -1.30 11.02 -5.68
C ALA A 15 -0.76 11.62 -4.37
N LEU A 16 -1.63 12.23 -3.55
CA LEU A 16 -1.25 12.76 -2.23
C LEU A 16 -0.86 11.64 -1.24
N LEU A 17 -1.61 10.54 -1.22
CA LEU A 17 -1.28 9.37 -0.39
C LEU A 17 0.03 8.71 -0.83
N LEU A 18 0.26 8.58 -2.13
CA LEU A 18 1.52 8.07 -2.67
C LEU A 18 2.70 9.01 -2.39
N ALA A 19 2.49 10.32 -2.38
CA ALA A 19 3.52 11.28 -1.99
C ALA A 19 3.89 11.12 -0.50
N ALA A 20 2.91 10.88 0.38
CA ALA A 20 3.15 10.61 1.80
C ALA A 20 3.94 9.31 2.00
N VAL A 21 3.60 8.26 1.25
CA VAL A 21 4.31 6.97 1.22
C VAL A 21 5.76 7.16 0.79
N LEU A 22 6.01 7.85 -0.31
CA LEU A 22 7.37 8.11 -0.81
C LEU A 22 8.20 8.92 0.19
N HIS A 23 7.59 9.92 0.83
CA HIS A 23 8.25 10.71 1.86
C HIS A 23 8.61 9.88 3.09
N ALA A 24 7.68 9.03 3.55
CA ALA A 24 7.93 8.12 4.66
C ALA A 24 9.07 7.15 4.32
N GLU A 25 9.04 6.53 3.14
CA GLU A 25 10.07 5.58 2.69
C GLU A 25 11.46 6.23 2.59
N GLU A 26 11.55 7.47 2.13
CA GLU A 26 12.81 8.21 2.10
C GLU A 26 13.37 8.47 3.51
N ASP A 27 12.47 8.72 4.46
CA ASP A 27 12.82 8.87 5.88
C ASP A 27 13.25 7.53 6.51
N GLU A 28 12.60 6.41 6.16
CA GLU A 28 13.00 5.05 6.57
C GLU A 28 14.41 4.73 6.08
N ILE A 29 14.73 5.05 4.82
CA ILE A 29 16.07 4.84 4.23
C ILE A 29 17.12 5.65 4.99
N ARG A 30 16.80 6.88 5.38
CA ARG A 30 17.74 7.80 6.05
C ARG A 30 17.92 7.49 7.53
N LYS A 31 16.87 7.03 8.22
CA LYS A 31 16.82 6.94 9.69
C LYS A 31 16.68 5.52 10.23
N GLY A 32 16.45 4.52 9.37
CA GLY A 32 16.06 3.16 9.76
C GLY A 32 14.53 3.04 9.91
N ARG A 33 14.03 1.79 10.05
CA ARG A 33 12.58 1.53 10.10
C ARG A 33 11.90 2.33 11.21
N ALA A 34 11.02 3.27 10.90
CA ALA A 34 10.40 4.24 11.80
C ALA A 34 11.37 4.87 12.83
N GLY A 35 12.63 5.07 12.44
CA GLY A 35 13.71 5.41 13.37
C GLY A 35 13.87 4.37 14.49
N LYS A 36 13.87 4.81 15.76
CA LYS A 36 13.98 3.89 16.92
C LYS A 36 12.75 3.01 17.14
N ALA A 37 11.58 3.39 16.60
CA ALA A 37 10.34 2.66 16.84
C ALA A 37 10.29 1.34 16.06
N GLY A 38 10.74 1.33 14.80
CA GLY A 38 10.76 0.11 13.98
C GLY A 38 11.98 -0.78 14.20
N GLU A 39 12.95 -0.37 15.02
CA GLU A 39 13.99 -1.27 15.56
C GLU A 39 13.40 -2.32 16.52
N ALA A 40 12.27 -2.01 17.18
CA ALA A 40 11.67 -2.88 18.19
C ALA A 40 10.68 -3.89 17.61
N ASP A 41 9.86 -3.48 16.64
CA ASP A 41 8.94 -4.35 15.89
C ASP A 41 8.44 -3.61 14.64
N ALA A 42 8.67 -4.15 13.44
CA ALA A 42 8.12 -3.53 12.22
C ALA A 42 6.58 -3.51 12.20
N ALA A 43 5.92 -4.37 12.98
CA ALA A 43 4.47 -4.39 13.11
C ALA A 43 3.89 -3.19 13.88
N CYS A 44 4.73 -2.32 14.47
CA CYS A 44 4.28 -1.11 15.16
C CYS A 44 3.90 0.04 14.22
N ILE A 45 4.32 -0.04 12.95
CA ILE A 45 3.90 0.90 11.91
C ILE A 45 2.52 0.42 11.43
N VAL A 46 1.50 1.22 11.72
CA VAL A 46 0.12 0.98 11.29
C VAL A 46 -0.25 1.90 10.11
N ALA A 47 0.56 2.94 9.89
CA ALA A 47 0.30 3.97 8.89
C ALA A 47 0.43 3.44 7.45
N ASP A 48 1.37 2.53 7.19
CA ASP A 48 1.51 1.78 5.94
C ASP A 48 0.19 1.06 5.55
N LYS A 49 -0.37 0.30 6.50
CA LYS A 49 -1.63 -0.44 6.32
C LYS A 49 -2.83 0.47 6.17
N LEU A 50 -2.90 1.55 6.94
CA LEU A 50 -3.99 2.53 6.86
C LEU A 50 -4.01 3.19 5.48
N ILE A 51 -2.86 3.56 4.94
CA ILE A 51 -2.78 4.15 3.59
C ILE A 51 -3.25 3.14 2.54
N GLY A 52 -2.80 1.89 2.61
CA GLY A 52 -3.25 0.83 1.70
C GLY A 52 -4.77 0.57 1.78
N ILE A 53 -5.32 0.55 3.00
CA ILE A 53 -6.77 0.44 3.27
C ILE A 53 -7.53 1.62 2.66
N ASP A 54 -7.07 2.85 2.88
CA ASP A 54 -7.74 4.06 2.41
C ASP A 54 -7.80 4.07 0.88
N ILE A 55 -6.70 3.74 0.19
CA ILE A 55 -6.68 3.68 -1.27
C ILE A 55 -7.59 2.54 -1.79
N ALA A 56 -7.54 1.36 -1.17
CA ALA A 56 -8.37 0.23 -1.55
C ALA A 56 -9.87 0.52 -1.38
N GLU A 57 -10.27 1.09 -0.23
CA GLU A 57 -11.66 1.47 0.03
C GLU A 57 -12.11 2.63 -0.86
N TYR A 58 -11.24 3.60 -1.15
CA TYR A 58 -11.54 4.72 -2.03
C TYR A 58 -11.98 4.27 -3.44
N PHE A 59 -11.31 3.27 -4.01
CA PHE A 59 -11.65 2.78 -5.35
C PHE A 59 -12.69 1.66 -5.39
N GLY A 60 -12.66 0.73 -4.44
CA GLY A 60 -13.46 -0.49 -4.50
C GLY A 60 -14.44 -0.68 -3.35
N GLY A 61 -14.55 0.31 -2.47
CA GLY A 61 -15.39 0.28 -1.28
C GLY A 61 -15.04 -0.87 -0.33
N LYS A 62 -15.99 -1.25 0.52
CA LYS A 62 -15.84 -2.32 1.53
C LYS A 62 -15.36 -3.65 0.95
N LYS A 63 -15.69 -3.99 -0.32
CA LYS A 63 -15.22 -5.23 -0.96
C LYS A 63 -13.71 -5.20 -1.22
N ALA A 64 -13.17 -4.07 -1.66
CA ALA A 64 -11.72 -3.94 -1.86
C ALA A 64 -10.95 -3.89 -0.53
N LEU A 65 -11.54 -3.34 0.53
CA LEU A 65 -10.99 -3.45 1.88
C LEU A 65 -10.83 -4.93 2.31
N PHE A 66 -11.86 -5.75 2.16
CA PHE A 66 -11.76 -7.19 2.50
C PHE A 66 -10.67 -7.89 1.68
N ASN A 67 -10.56 -7.58 0.39
CA ASN A 67 -9.51 -8.13 -0.46
C ASN A 67 -8.13 -7.68 0.00
N PHE A 68 -7.95 -6.39 0.29
CA PHE A 68 -6.69 -5.84 0.79
C PHE A 68 -6.22 -6.61 2.02
N VAL A 69 -7.07 -6.73 3.05
CA VAL A 69 -6.73 -7.45 4.29
C VAL A 69 -6.43 -8.94 4.01
N TYR A 70 -7.19 -9.57 3.11
CA TYR A 70 -6.99 -10.98 2.76
C TYR A 70 -5.64 -11.25 2.09
N TYR A 71 -5.17 -10.34 1.23
CA TYR A 71 -3.93 -10.52 0.47
C TYR A 71 -2.71 -9.88 1.14
N ASP A 72 -2.89 -8.87 1.99
CA ASP A 72 -1.84 -8.33 2.86
C ASP A 72 -1.26 -9.41 3.77
N THR A 73 -2.10 -10.34 4.26
CA THR A 73 -1.63 -11.50 5.04
C THR A 73 -0.94 -12.59 4.22
N ARG A 74 -0.90 -12.47 2.88
CA ARG A 74 -0.34 -13.46 1.95
C ARG A 74 0.59 -12.83 0.92
N LYS A 75 1.36 -11.79 1.30
CA LYS A 75 2.26 -11.06 0.41
C LYS A 75 3.03 -12.02 -0.51
N THR A 76 3.05 -11.69 -1.81
CA THR A 76 3.74 -12.46 -2.85
C THR A 76 5.14 -11.88 -3.08
N GLU A 77 6.04 -12.65 -3.70
CA GLU A 77 7.48 -12.34 -3.85
C GLU A 77 7.82 -10.94 -4.39
N ILE A 78 6.95 -10.32 -5.22
CA ILE A 78 7.18 -8.94 -5.73
C ILE A 78 6.97 -7.88 -4.65
N LEU A 79 6.02 -8.08 -3.74
CA LEU A 79 5.76 -7.15 -2.64
C LEU A 79 6.89 -7.19 -1.60
N GLU A 80 7.57 -8.34 -1.46
CA GLU A 80 8.73 -8.48 -0.56
C GLU A 80 9.96 -7.67 -1.01
N GLN A 81 10.01 -7.23 -2.27
CA GLN A 81 11.08 -6.40 -2.81
C GLN A 81 10.82 -4.90 -2.63
N LEU A 82 9.62 -4.52 -2.17
CA LEU A 82 9.22 -3.15 -1.94
C LEU A 82 9.51 -2.72 -0.50
N GLY A 83 9.58 -1.40 -0.32
CA GLY A 83 9.67 -0.76 0.98
C GLY A 83 8.41 -0.93 1.84
N VAL A 84 8.52 -0.68 3.15
CA VAL A 84 7.45 -0.98 4.14
C VAL A 84 6.17 -0.18 3.91
N PHE A 85 6.26 1.03 3.35
CA PHE A 85 5.06 1.79 3.00
C PHE A 85 4.60 1.50 1.57
N MET A 86 5.56 1.22 0.69
CA MET A 86 5.29 1.06 -0.73
C MET A 86 4.58 -0.26 -1.06
N ASP A 87 4.87 -1.34 -0.34
CA ASP A 87 4.24 -2.63 -0.56
C ASP A 87 2.72 -2.59 -0.31
N ASP A 88 2.29 -1.94 0.78
CA ASP A 88 0.89 -1.78 1.12
C ASP A 88 0.20 -0.76 0.20
N ALA A 89 0.88 0.35 -0.11
CA ALA A 89 0.36 1.38 -1.00
C ALA A 89 0.24 0.97 -2.47
N ILE A 90 0.90 -0.12 -2.91
CA ILE A 90 0.80 -0.67 -4.27
C ILE A 90 0.17 -2.07 -4.27
N SER A 91 -0.25 -2.60 -3.12
CA SER A 91 -1.00 -3.88 -3.08
C SER A 91 -2.44 -3.72 -3.60
N TRP A 92 -3.03 -2.52 -3.53
CA TRP A 92 -4.43 -2.26 -3.90
C TRP A 92 -4.77 -2.42 -5.40
N PRO A 93 -3.93 -2.09 -6.40
CA PRO A 93 -4.22 -2.36 -7.80
C PRO A 93 -4.18 -3.87 -8.08
N ILE A 94 -3.26 -4.62 -7.45
CA ILE A 94 -3.22 -6.09 -7.57
C ILE A 94 -4.51 -6.69 -7.01
N ASN A 95 -4.96 -6.23 -5.84
CA ASN A 95 -6.12 -6.76 -5.14
C ASN A 95 -7.48 -6.27 -5.68
N SER A 96 -7.50 -5.09 -6.32
CA SER A 96 -8.67 -4.57 -7.05
C SER A 96 -8.80 -5.19 -8.45
N PHE A 97 -7.72 -5.66 -9.08
CA PHE A 97 -7.75 -6.31 -10.40
C PHE A 97 -8.05 -7.81 -10.38
N TYR A 98 -7.94 -8.49 -9.24
CA TYR A 98 -8.47 -9.87 -9.07
C TYR A 98 -10.02 -9.97 -9.21
N LYS A 99 -10.68 -8.89 -9.63
CA LYS A 99 -12.10 -8.82 -9.99
C LYS A 99 -12.43 -9.18 -11.44
N MET A 100 -11.58 -9.87 -12.20
CA MET A 100 -11.94 -10.33 -13.55
C MET A 100 -12.17 -11.84 -13.71
N PHE A 101 -12.10 -12.64 -12.63
CA PHE A 101 -12.26 -14.10 -12.74
C PHE A 101 -13.11 -14.78 -11.66
N TRP A 102 -13.97 -14.07 -10.92
CA TRP A 102 -15.17 -14.63 -10.25
C TRP A 102 -16.26 -13.57 -10.09
#